data_AF-A0A1H0DG71-F1
#
_entry.id   AF-A0A1H0DG71-F1
#
_cell.length_a   1.000
_cell.length_b   1.000
_cell.length_c   1.000
_cell.angle_alpha   90.00
_cell.angle_beta   90.00
_cell.angle_gamma   90.00
#
_symmetry.space_group_name_H-M   'P 1'
#
loop_
_entity.id
_entity.type
_entity.pdbx_description
1 polymer ?
#
loop_
_entity_poly.entity_id
_entity_poly.type
_entity_poly.pdbx_seq_one_letter_code
_entity_poly.pdbx_strand_id
1 'polypeptide(L)'
;AAREAVGLRRVLAEQDPAAFTPNLVISLRVLASLLAEVGNVDEALSVFTAHSESFSPSTRARLLLARANWRDHGKAEDLVQAARMADDSDDPALLGPARREVAQAIRTSEVDTHPEALPAWALLPPQDPRMELLQGWLKCSDVSERVDFLERNFSEPTADDVAFYAAAAELYVDIPAIEALAQMVEYIAEAGIELVAEQLRVIARAYSLAQHLLEAHQSGSGSSFLREQLSGADGTPRDEPAWEQTLSHPQMRDAVTSVLDDNLPEALAQRMRAILDLALLADPELAYAVHDTSEGAEDALQELLEAHNWRALAAAVKVRAELSGGTYGRVALAVAAAAAGDVDEALAHIEPVWQGDPVDRRLIDALLTHAALDPECPEGLTELHSRLSAPSRRDR
;
A
#
# COMPACT_ATOMS: atom_id res chain seq x y z
N ALA A 1 47.46 -21.88 -6.73
CA ALA A 1 46.52 -22.25 -5.65
C ALA A 1 45.88 -21.02 -4.99
N ALA A 2 46.45 -20.41 -3.94
CA ALA A 2 45.75 -19.34 -3.20
C ALA A 2 45.38 -18.10 -4.05
N ARG A 3 46.32 -17.57 -4.86
CA ARG A 3 46.06 -16.44 -5.78
C ARG A 3 44.97 -16.76 -6.82
N GLU A 4 44.99 -17.97 -7.37
CA GLU A 4 44.02 -18.44 -8.36
C GLU A 4 42.63 -18.61 -7.75
N ALA A 5 42.55 -19.16 -6.53
CA ALA A 5 41.29 -19.28 -5.79
C ALA A 5 40.68 -17.89 -5.49
N VAL A 6 41.51 -16.90 -5.11
CA VAL A 6 41.06 -15.50 -4.96
C VAL A 6 40.53 -14.95 -6.28
N GLY A 7 41.25 -15.14 -7.38
CA GLY A 7 40.82 -14.68 -8.71
C GLY A 7 39.44 -15.21 -9.11
N LEU A 8 39.23 -16.52 -8.96
CA LEU A 8 37.94 -17.15 -9.27
C LEU A 8 36.82 -16.65 -8.36
N ARG A 9 37.07 -16.55 -7.05
CA ARG A 9 36.04 -16.12 -6.08
C ARG A 9 35.72 -14.64 -6.18
N ARG A 10 36.61 -13.80 -6.71
CA ARG A 10 36.29 -12.40 -7.03
C ARG A 10 35.26 -12.30 -8.14
N VAL A 11 35.50 -12.99 -9.26
CA VAL A 11 34.56 -13.01 -10.39
C VAL A 11 33.18 -13.54 -9.96
N LEU A 12 33.17 -14.58 -9.11
CA LEU A 12 31.91 -15.13 -8.58
C LEU A 12 31.21 -14.15 -7.61
N ALA A 13 31.95 -13.45 -6.75
CA ALA A 13 31.38 -12.47 -5.84
C ALA A 13 30.92 -11.18 -6.54
N GLU A 14 31.45 -10.85 -7.72
CA GLU A 14 30.91 -9.76 -8.55
C GLU A 14 29.54 -10.13 -9.16
N GLN A 15 29.32 -11.42 -9.44
CA GLN A 15 28.08 -11.91 -10.04
C GLN A 15 27.00 -12.21 -9.01
N ASP A 16 27.38 -12.82 -7.88
CA ASP A 16 26.49 -13.15 -6.77
C ASP A 16 27.22 -12.90 -5.44
N PRO A 17 27.17 -11.65 -4.95
CA PRO A 17 27.84 -11.26 -3.71
C PRO A 17 27.34 -12.05 -2.50
N ALA A 18 26.05 -12.36 -2.43
CA ALA A 18 25.43 -13.06 -1.31
C ALA A 18 26.02 -14.47 -1.15
N ALA A 19 26.17 -15.21 -2.25
CA ALA A 19 26.65 -16.58 -2.21
C ALA A 19 28.19 -16.68 -2.06
N PHE A 20 28.95 -15.78 -2.70
CA PHE A 20 30.39 -15.98 -2.88
C PHE A 20 31.30 -15.09 -2.03
N THR A 21 30.79 -13.99 -1.43
CA THR A 21 31.60 -13.12 -0.54
C THR A 21 32.22 -13.87 0.65
N PRO A 22 31.51 -14.78 1.35
CA PRO A 22 32.11 -15.54 2.46
C PRO A 22 33.31 -16.38 2.02
N ASN A 23 33.21 -17.02 0.85
CA ASN A 23 34.30 -17.82 0.28
C ASN A 23 35.47 -16.95 -0.18
N LEU A 24 35.20 -15.78 -0.75
CA LEU A 24 36.21 -14.80 -1.12
C LEU A 24 36.99 -14.33 0.13
N VAL A 25 36.29 -13.96 1.20
CA VAL A 25 36.90 -13.56 2.50
C VAL A 25 37.86 -14.64 3.03
N ILE A 26 37.44 -15.90 3.04
CA ILE A 26 38.30 -17.02 3.49
C ILE A 26 39.57 -17.11 2.63
N SER A 27 39.41 -16.99 1.31
CA SER A 27 40.55 -17.08 0.36
C SER A 27 41.56 -15.97 0.55
N LEU A 28 41.06 -14.75 0.76
CA LEU A 28 41.87 -13.57 0.98
C LEU A 28 42.65 -13.69 2.28
N ARG A 29 42.02 -14.16 3.36
CA ARG A 29 42.72 -14.42 4.63
C ARG A 29 43.83 -15.46 4.47
N VAL A 30 43.57 -16.56 3.76
CA VAL A 30 44.59 -17.59 3.49
C VAL A 30 45.74 -17.00 2.66
N LEU A 31 45.44 -16.27 1.59
CA LEU A 31 46.46 -15.64 0.75
C LEU A 31 47.29 -14.63 1.55
N ALA A 32 46.65 -13.79 2.36
CA ALA A 32 47.32 -12.80 3.19
C ALA A 32 48.25 -13.45 4.22
N SER A 33 47.82 -14.52 4.90
CA SER A 33 48.68 -15.27 5.83
C SER A 33 49.90 -15.86 5.13
N LEU A 34 49.72 -16.49 3.96
CA LEU A 34 50.85 -17.04 3.17
C LEU A 34 51.83 -15.95 2.72
N LEU A 35 51.33 -14.77 2.36
CA LEU A 35 52.17 -13.63 1.97
C LEU A 35 52.94 -13.05 3.17
N ALA A 36 52.31 -12.96 4.34
CA ALA A 36 52.98 -12.52 5.55
C ALA A 36 54.06 -13.50 6.02
N GLU A 37 53.83 -14.82 5.91
CA GLU A 37 54.82 -15.86 6.24
C GLU A 37 56.12 -15.72 5.42
N VAL A 38 56.03 -15.24 4.17
CA VAL A 38 57.20 -15.00 3.31
C VAL A 38 57.74 -13.56 3.39
N GLY A 39 57.22 -12.74 4.32
CA GLY A 39 57.69 -11.38 4.58
C GLY A 39 57.04 -10.27 3.74
N ASN A 40 56.05 -10.59 2.89
CA ASN A 40 55.36 -9.63 2.03
C ASN A 40 54.12 -9.01 2.71
N VAL A 41 54.30 -8.34 3.85
CA VAL A 41 53.20 -7.80 4.65
C VAL A 41 52.39 -6.74 3.90
N ASP A 42 53.05 -5.87 3.12
CA ASP A 42 52.35 -4.84 2.33
C ASP A 42 51.48 -5.47 1.22
N GLU A 43 51.98 -6.52 0.56
CA GLU A 43 51.20 -7.28 -0.42
C GLU A 43 50.00 -7.96 0.28
N ALA A 44 50.23 -8.55 1.47
CA ALA A 44 49.19 -9.18 2.28
C ALA A 44 48.07 -8.22 2.70
N LEU A 45 48.38 -6.95 2.98
CA LEU A 45 47.37 -5.93 3.26
C LEU A 45 46.62 -5.50 2.00
N SER A 46 47.34 -5.41 0.88
CA SER A 46 46.76 -4.96 -0.39
C SER A 46 45.74 -5.94 -0.98
N VAL A 47 45.85 -7.26 -0.72
CA VAL A 47 44.93 -8.25 -1.36
C VAL A 47 43.47 -8.04 -0.97
N PHE A 48 43.18 -7.45 0.19
CA PHE A 48 41.81 -7.20 0.64
C PHE A 48 41.14 -6.02 -0.07
N THR A 49 41.91 -5.02 -0.52
CA THR A 49 41.38 -3.79 -1.12
C THR A 49 41.68 -3.67 -2.61
N ALA A 50 42.67 -4.39 -3.12
CA ALA A 50 43.05 -4.37 -4.52
C ALA A 50 41.90 -4.89 -5.40
N HIS A 51 41.52 -4.12 -6.41
CA HIS A 51 40.42 -4.43 -7.34
C HIS A 51 39.06 -4.58 -6.63
N SER A 52 38.86 -3.86 -5.52
CA SER A 52 37.58 -3.85 -4.81
C SER A 52 36.59 -2.80 -5.33
N GLU A 53 37.00 -1.98 -6.30
CA GLU A 53 36.22 -0.87 -6.86
C GLU A 53 34.95 -1.32 -7.59
N SER A 54 34.95 -2.55 -8.13
CA SER A 54 33.80 -3.17 -8.79
C SER A 54 32.78 -3.76 -7.82
N PHE A 55 33.14 -3.94 -6.55
CA PHE A 55 32.27 -4.54 -5.55
C PHE A 55 31.30 -3.52 -4.95
N SER A 56 30.12 -4.01 -4.55
CA SER A 56 29.13 -3.22 -3.82
C SER A 56 29.69 -2.73 -2.47
N PRO A 57 29.16 -1.63 -1.91
CA PRO A 57 29.59 -1.12 -0.61
C PRO A 57 29.55 -2.18 0.50
N SER A 58 28.51 -3.02 0.56
CA SER A 58 28.39 -4.13 1.53
C SER A 58 29.50 -5.15 1.39
N THR A 59 29.88 -5.48 0.16
CA THR A 59 30.96 -6.44 -0.11
C THR A 59 32.30 -5.86 0.30
N ARG A 60 32.56 -4.59 -0.05
CA ARG A 60 33.78 -3.88 0.36
C ARG A 60 33.89 -3.78 1.88
N ALA A 61 32.79 -3.52 2.58
CA ALA A 61 32.73 -3.53 4.04
C ALA A 61 33.16 -4.90 4.63
N ARG A 62 32.65 -6.01 4.09
CA ARG A 62 33.06 -7.37 4.51
C ARG A 62 34.53 -7.68 4.21
N LEU A 63 35.08 -7.17 3.10
CA LEU A 63 36.51 -7.31 2.80
C LEU A 63 37.39 -6.53 3.79
N LEU A 64 36.99 -5.31 4.15
CA LEU A 64 37.66 -4.51 5.18
C LEU A 64 37.56 -5.18 6.55
N LEU A 65 36.40 -5.75 6.89
CA LEU A 65 36.22 -6.53 8.10
C LEU A 65 37.14 -7.77 8.13
N ALA A 66 37.30 -8.46 6.99
CA ALA A 66 38.23 -9.57 6.87
C ALA A 66 39.69 -9.13 7.11
N ARG A 67 40.07 -7.95 6.63
CA ARG A 67 41.38 -7.35 6.90
C ARG A 67 41.55 -6.98 8.37
N ALA A 68 40.54 -6.37 8.98
CA ALA A 68 40.50 -6.02 10.41
C ALA A 68 40.69 -7.25 11.31
N ASN A 69 40.10 -8.39 10.94
CA ASN A 69 40.24 -9.65 11.67
C ASN A 69 41.57 -10.39 11.39
N TRP A 70 42.32 -9.96 10.39
CA TRP A 70 43.60 -10.55 10.02
C TRP A 70 44.79 -9.83 10.67
N ARG A 71 44.69 -8.52 10.95
CA ARG A 71 45.76 -7.70 11.55
C ARG A 71 45.39 -7.15 12.92
N ASP A 72 46.38 -7.03 13.81
CA ASP A 72 46.21 -6.33 15.10
C ASP A 72 46.40 -4.81 14.95
N HIS A 73 47.48 -4.39 14.28
CA HIS A 73 47.78 -2.97 14.08
C HIS A 73 46.84 -2.36 13.05
N GLY A 74 46.16 -1.25 13.41
CA GLY A 74 45.22 -0.50 12.57
C GLY A 74 43.86 -1.19 12.34
N LYS A 75 43.54 -2.23 13.11
CA LYS A 75 42.22 -2.85 13.13
C LYS A 75 41.08 -1.83 13.30
N ALA A 76 41.23 -0.84 14.18
CA ALA A 76 40.23 0.23 14.36
C ALA A 76 39.96 1.04 13.09
N GLU A 77 41.01 1.35 12.31
CA GLU A 77 40.86 2.07 11.05
C GLU A 77 40.01 1.26 10.05
N ASP A 78 40.28 -0.04 9.95
CA ASP A 78 39.52 -0.94 9.06
C ASP A 78 38.06 -1.08 9.50
N LEU A 79 37.80 -1.13 10.80
CA LEU A 79 36.44 -1.21 11.33
C LEU A 79 35.66 0.07 11.07
N VAL A 80 36.27 1.25 11.27
CA VAL A 80 35.65 2.55 10.95
C VAL A 80 35.39 2.66 9.45
N GLN A 81 36.34 2.25 8.61
CA GLN A 81 36.14 2.25 7.15
C GLN A 81 35.08 1.25 6.70
N ALA A 82 35.02 0.06 7.32
CA ALA A 82 33.98 -0.92 7.03
C ALA A 82 32.59 -0.38 7.40
N ALA A 83 32.47 0.32 8.54
CA ALA A 83 31.23 0.96 8.95
C ALA A 83 30.82 2.05 7.95
N ARG A 84 31.75 2.90 7.49
CA ARG A 84 31.47 3.93 6.47
C ARG A 84 31.04 3.32 5.13
N MET A 85 31.71 2.26 4.67
CA MET A 85 31.31 1.57 3.44
C MET A 85 29.91 0.94 3.58
N ALA A 86 29.53 0.47 4.76
CA ALA A 86 28.19 -0.05 5.02
C ALA A 86 27.15 1.06 5.32
N ASP A 87 27.54 2.34 5.31
CA ASP A 87 26.63 3.48 5.45
C ASP A 87 26.12 3.96 4.08
N ASP A 88 26.88 3.69 3.01
CA ASP A 88 26.47 3.97 1.63
C ASP A 88 25.28 3.09 1.18
N SER A 89 24.51 3.58 0.21
CA SER A 89 23.36 2.86 -0.34
C SER A 89 23.77 1.58 -1.08
N ASP A 90 23.08 0.47 -0.79
CA ASP A 90 23.28 -0.84 -1.43
C ASP A 90 21.97 -1.65 -1.34
N ASP A 91 21.95 -2.87 -1.91
CA ASP A 91 20.85 -3.82 -1.73
C ASP A 91 20.66 -4.15 -0.23
N PRO A 92 19.46 -3.88 0.36
CA PRO A 92 19.17 -4.18 1.75
C PRO A 92 19.51 -5.62 2.15
N ALA A 93 19.28 -6.60 1.28
CA ALA A 93 19.56 -8.01 1.55
C ALA A 93 21.05 -8.32 1.74
N LEU A 94 21.93 -7.52 1.12
CA LEU A 94 23.38 -7.61 1.31
C LEU A 94 23.84 -6.76 2.50
N LEU A 95 23.23 -5.59 2.64
CA LEU A 95 23.61 -4.52 3.57
C LEU A 95 23.29 -4.87 5.02
N GLY A 96 22.09 -5.39 5.29
CA GLY A 96 21.67 -5.77 6.65
C GLY A 96 22.62 -6.76 7.33
N PRO A 97 22.95 -7.91 6.73
CA PRO A 97 23.91 -8.83 7.33
C PRO A 97 25.33 -8.23 7.41
N ALA A 98 25.75 -7.36 6.47
CA ALA A 98 27.06 -6.71 6.53
C ALA A 98 27.16 -5.73 7.71
N ARG A 99 26.13 -4.89 7.91
CA ARG A 99 26.02 -3.98 9.07
C ARG A 99 26.08 -4.75 10.38
N ARG A 100 25.34 -5.87 10.51
CA ARG A 100 25.38 -6.71 11.71
C ARG A 100 26.75 -7.34 11.97
N GLU A 101 27.44 -7.83 10.93
CA GLU A 101 28.82 -8.34 11.05
C GLU A 101 29.79 -7.25 11.52
N VAL A 102 29.73 -6.05 10.92
CA VAL A 102 30.57 -4.91 11.27
C VAL A 102 30.31 -4.44 12.70
N ALA A 103 29.04 -4.24 13.07
CA ALA A 103 28.65 -3.83 14.42
C ALA A 103 29.13 -4.85 15.47
N GLN A 104 29.01 -6.15 15.17
CA GLN A 104 29.53 -7.21 16.05
C GLN A 104 31.05 -7.14 16.20
N ALA A 105 31.77 -6.90 15.11
CA ALA A 105 33.22 -6.82 15.14
C ALA A 105 33.73 -5.60 15.89
N ILE A 106 33.08 -4.44 15.74
CA ILE A 106 33.39 -3.22 16.52
C ILE A 106 33.27 -3.53 18.02
N ARG A 107 32.13 -4.11 18.43
CA ARG A 107 31.87 -4.45 19.84
C ARG A 107 32.89 -5.40 20.46
N THR A 108 33.37 -6.39 19.72
CA THR A 108 34.29 -7.41 20.24
C THR A 108 35.76 -7.10 19.99
N SER A 109 36.08 -6.01 19.30
CA SER A 109 37.44 -5.76 18.83
C SER A 109 38.45 -5.41 19.93
N GLU A 110 37.99 -4.99 21.11
CA GLU A 110 38.78 -4.43 22.24
C GLU A 110 39.65 -3.21 21.85
N VAL A 111 39.46 -2.64 20.66
CA VAL A 111 40.19 -1.45 20.18
C VAL A 111 39.31 -0.22 20.38
N ASP A 112 39.91 0.90 20.79
CA ASP A 112 39.23 2.19 20.90
C ASP A 112 38.86 2.72 19.50
N THR A 113 37.63 2.45 19.07
CA THR A 113 37.01 3.11 17.93
C THR A 113 36.20 4.28 18.47
N HIS A 114 36.74 5.50 18.35
CA HIS A 114 36.06 6.72 18.79
C HIS A 114 34.59 6.74 18.31
N PRO A 115 33.59 6.80 19.22
CA PRO A 115 32.18 6.67 18.86
C PRO A 115 31.70 7.70 17.83
N GLU A 116 32.27 8.91 17.85
CA GLU A 116 31.96 10.00 16.90
C GLU A 116 32.31 9.66 15.44
N ALA A 117 33.15 8.66 15.21
CA ALA A 117 33.54 8.23 13.86
C ALA A 117 32.65 7.14 13.29
N LEU A 118 31.67 6.64 14.05
CA LEU A 118 30.81 5.51 13.71
C LEU A 118 29.35 5.95 13.51
N PRO A 119 28.62 5.32 12.57
CA PRO A 119 27.19 5.56 12.42
C PRO A 119 26.41 4.97 13.60
N ALA A 120 25.24 5.53 13.89
CA ALA A 120 24.43 5.18 15.06
C ALA A 120 24.08 3.68 15.11
N TRP A 121 23.78 3.07 13.95
CA TRP A 121 23.46 1.63 13.85
C TRP A 121 24.61 0.73 14.33
N ALA A 122 25.86 1.17 14.22
CA ALA A 122 27.03 0.40 14.63
C ALA A 122 27.24 0.41 16.15
N LEU A 123 26.64 1.38 16.85
CA LEU A 123 26.78 1.60 18.28
C LEU A 123 25.68 0.94 19.12
N LEU A 124 24.71 0.30 18.48
CA LEU A 124 23.58 -0.31 19.20
C LEU A 124 24.01 -1.43 20.16
N PRO A 125 23.58 -1.38 21.44
CA PRO A 125 23.87 -2.44 22.40
C PRO A 125 22.97 -3.67 22.16
N PRO A 126 23.52 -4.88 21.98
CA PRO A 126 22.70 -6.08 21.72
C PRO A 126 21.90 -6.54 22.95
N GLN A 127 22.24 -6.05 24.15
CA GLN A 127 21.55 -6.35 25.41
C GLN A 127 20.65 -5.19 25.86
N ASP A 128 20.38 -4.23 24.98
CA ASP A 128 19.42 -3.17 25.26
C ASP A 128 18.01 -3.78 25.40
N PRO A 129 17.25 -3.48 26.47
CA PRO A 129 15.91 -4.04 26.67
C PRO A 129 14.96 -3.75 25.50
N ARG A 130 15.17 -2.67 24.74
CA ARG A 130 14.37 -2.33 23.55
C ARG A 130 14.54 -3.33 22.41
N MET A 131 15.59 -4.16 22.42
CA MET A 131 15.74 -5.29 21.49
C MET A 131 14.66 -6.36 21.70
N GLU A 132 14.17 -6.54 22.93
CA GLU A 132 13.06 -7.47 23.20
C GLU A 132 11.74 -6.94 22.61
N LEU A 133 11.54 -5.62 22.64
CA LEU A 133 10.38 -4.98 22.00
C LEU A 133 10.40 -5.14 20.48
N LEU A 134 11.58 -5.03 19.83
CA LEU A 134 11.71 -5.36 18.40
C LEU A 134 11.23 -6.78 18.09
N GLN A 135 11.64 -7.76 18.91
CA GLN A 135 11.19 -9.14 18.74
C GLN A 135 9.70 -9.34 19.04
N GLY A 136 9.13 -8.54 19.95
CA GLY A 136 7.69 -8.49 20.19
C GLY A 136 6.94 -8.00 18.96
N TRP A 137 7.38 -6.89 18.37
CA TRP A 137 6.79 -6.32 17.16
C TRP A 137 6.83 -7.28 15.97
N LEU A 138 7.96 -7.97 15.76
CA LEU A 138 8.10 -8.95 14.67
C LEU A 138 7.17 -10.17 14.81
N LYS A 139 6.58 -10.39 15.99
CA LYS A 139 5.59 -11.46 16.21
C LYS A 139 4.16 -11.00 15.92
N CYS A 140 3.89 -9.70 15.83
CA CYS A 140 2.57 -9.18 15.50
C CYS A 140 2.22 -9.54 14.05
N SER A 141 1.15 -10.30 13.89
CA SER A 141 0.69 -10.88 12.62
C SER A 141 -0.34 -10.03 11.90
N ASP A 142 -1.07 -9.17 12.62
CA ASP A 142 -2.08 -8.27 12.06
C ASP A 142 -2.03 -6.85 12.66
N VAL A 143 -2.82 -5.95 12.09
CA VAL A 143 -2.86 -4.54 12.50
C VAL A 143 -3.42 -4.37 13.92
N SER A 144 -4.35 -5.22 14.36
CA SER A 144 -4.91 -5.15 15.71
C SER A 144 -3.85 -5.49 16.75
N GLU A 145 -3.10 -6.58 16.55
CA GLU A 145 -1.98 -6.95 17.42
C GLU A 145 -0.90 -5.86 17.45
N ARG A 146 -0.67 -5.18 16.32
CA ARG A 146 0.26 -4.05 16.25
C ARG A 146 -0.22 -2.84 17.05
N VAL A 147 -1.51 -2.49 16.99
CA VAL A 147 -2.08 -1.40 17.80
C VAL A 147 -1.92 -1.70 19.28
N ASP A 148 -2.35 -2.89 19.72
CA ASP A 148 -2.27 -3.29 21.12
C ASP A 148 -0.82 -3.29 21.62
N PHE A 149 0.12 -3.69 20.74
CA PHE A 149 1.54 -3.63 21.03
C PHE A 149 2.05 -2.20 21.18
N LEU A 150 1.66 -1.28 20.29
CA LEU A 150 2.08 0.12 20.34
C LEU A 150 1.55 0.81 21.60
N GLU A 151 0.27 0.67 21.91
CA GLU A 151 -0.35 1.28 23.10
C GLU A 151 0.30 0.81 24.40
N ARG A 152 0.67 -0.47 24.46
CA ARG A 152 1.25 -1.08 25.65
C ARG A 152 2.70 -0.65 25.90
N ASN A 153 3.47 -0.39 24.84
CA ASN A 153 4.93 -0.24 24.93
C ASN A 153 5.41 1.17 24.55
N PHE A 154 4.60 1.97 23.86
CA PHE A 154 4.98 3.26 23.29
C PHE A 154 3.93 4.34 23.60
N SER A 155 3.50 4.46 24.85
CA SER A 155 2.56 5.52 25.22
C SER A 155 3.17 6.93 25.13
N GLU A 156 4.44 7.07 25.52
CA GLU A 156 5.20 8.33 25.48
C GLU A 156 6.66 8.05 25.07
N PRO A 157 6.94 7.76 23.79
CA PRO A 157 8.31 7.50 23.33
C PRO A 157 9.18 8.74 23.49
N THR A 158 10.39 8.55 24.01
CA THR A 158 11.37 9.62 24.17
C THR A 158 12.17 9.85 22.89
N ALA A 159 12.88 10.97 22.80
CA ALA A 159 13.83 11.21 21.70
C ALA A 159 14.94 10.13 21.61
N ASP A 160 15.30 9.52 22.76
CA ASP A 160 16.25 8.40 22.79
C ASP A 160 15.64 7.12 22.20
N ASP A 161 14.34 6.88 22.44
CA ASP A 161 13.62 5.76 21.81
C ASP A 161 13.55 5.94 20.30
N VAL A 162 13.13 7.11 19.82
CA VAL A 162 13.10 7.43 18.38
C VAL A 162 14.48 7.20 17.74
N ALA A 163 15.55 7.73 18.35
CA ALA A 163 16.91 7.53 17.87
C ALA A 163 17.35 6.05 17.88
N PHE A 164 16.96 5.29 18.91
CA PHE A 164 17.25 3.86 19.01
C PHE A 164 16.56 3.07 17.88
N TYR A 165 15.26 3.27 17.67
CA TYR A 165 14.52 2.53 16.65
C TYR A 165 14.93 2.92 15.23
N ALA A 166 15.27 4.20 14.99
CA ALA A 166 15.87 4.63 13.71
C ALA A 166 17.22 3.93 13.46
N ALA A 167 18.11 3.89 14.46
CA ALA A 167 19.38 3.17 14.34
C ALA A 167 19.17 1.65 14.15
N ALA A 168 18.12 1.08 14.75
CA ALA A 168 17.79 -0.33 14.61
C ALA A 168 17.26 -0.64 13.21
N ALA A 169 16.44 0.23 12.64
CA ALA A 169 15.97 0.09 11.26
C ALA A 169 17.12 0.11 10.26
N GLU A 170 18.14 0.96 10.47
CA GLU A 170 19.37 0.94 9.68
C GLU A 170 20.17 -0.36 9.88
N LEU A 171 20.35 -0.83 11.13
CA LEU A 171 21.07 -2.08 11.41
C LEU A 171 20.41 -3.31 10.78
N TYR A 172 19.07 -3.31 10.68
CA TYR A 172 18.24 -4.38 10.16
C TYR A 172 17.48 -3.95 8.90
N VAL A 173 18.14 -3.22 8.00
CA VAL A 173 17.56 -2.70 6.76
C VAL A 173 16.95 -3.78 5.85
N ASP A 174 17.38 -5.05 6.00
CA ASP A 174 16.82 -6.23 5.35
C ASP A 174 15.47 -6.71 5.93
N ILE A 175 14.98 -6.07 7.01
CA ILE A 175 13.75 -6.43 7.71
C ILE A 175 12.81 -5.20 7.72
N PRO A 176 11.97 -5.00 6.68
CA PRO A 176 11.10 -3.83 6.54
C PRO A 176 10.12 -3.59 7.70
N ALA A 177 9.78 -4.64 8.44
CA ALA A 177 8.93 -4.52 9.62
C ALA A 177 9.59 -3.67 10.73
N ILE A 178 10.93 -3.65 10.84
CA ILE A 178 11.62 -2.83 11.84
C ILE A 178 11.59 -1.34 11.45
N GLU A 179 11.75 -1.05 10.16
CA GLU A 179 11.57 0.30 9.61
C GLU A 179 10.14 0.82 9.88
N ALA A 180 9.13 -0.02 9.64
CA ALA A 180 7.74 0.33 9.95
C ALA A 180 7.53 0.63 11.44
N LEU A 181 8.21 -0.08 12.35
CA LEU A 181 8.15 0.25 13.78
C LEU A 181 8.81 1.60 14.07
N ALA A 182 9.99 1.86 13.50
CA ALA A 182 10.71 3.12 13.72
C ALA A 182 9.87 4.33 13.30
N GLN A 183 9.23 4.25 12.14
CA GLN A 183 8.31 5.28 11.64
C GLN A 183 7.08 5.46 12.56
N MET A 184 6.52 4.37 13.10
CA MET A 184 5.41 4.45 14.05
C MET A 184 5.84 5.09 15.37
N VAL A 185 7.02 4.74 15.90
CA VAL A 185 7.54 5.33 17.14
C VAL A 185 7.80 6.83 16.97
N GLU A 186 8.35 7.25 15.84
CA GLU A 186 8.52 8.67 15.49
C GLU A 186 7.16 9.37 15.38
N TYR A 187 6.20 8.79 14.66
CA TYR A 187 4.88 9.38 14.50
C TYR A 187 4.12 9.50 15.84
N ILE A 188 4.26 8.52 16.73
CA ILE A 188 3.69 8.58 18.08
C ILE A 188 4.37 9.71 18.90
N ALA A 189 5.68 9.89 18.77
CA ALA A 189 6.39 10.97 19.46
C ALA A 189 5.90 12.36 19.02
N GLU A 190 5.48 12.51 17.76
CA GLU A 190 4.98 13.77 17.20
C GLU A 190 3.49 14.00 17.45
N ALA A 191 2.67 12.97 17.28
CA ALA A 191 1.22 13.09 17.20
C ALA A 191 0.46 12.53 18.43
N GLY A 192 1.14 11.74 19.27
CA GLY A 192 0.54 11.05 20.41
C GLY A 192 -0.06 9.69 20.06
N ILE A 193 -0.03 8.77 21.03
CA ILE A 193 -0.44 7.37 20.83
C ILE A 193 -1.94 7.25 20.52
N GLU A 194 -2.78 8.11 21.07
CA GLU A 194 -4.23 8.04 20.89
C GLU A 194 -4.64 8.21 19.42
N LEU A 195 -4.05 9.21 18.73
CA LEU A 195 -4.34 9.46 17.33
C LEU A 195 -3.85 8.32 16.44
N VAL A 196 -2.63 7.83 16.69
CA VAL A 196 -2.02 6.73 15.91
C VAL A 196 -2.84 5.45 16.08
N ALA A 197 -3.22 5.12 17.32
CA ALA A 197 -4.04 3.95 17.61
C ALA A 197 -5.43 4.05 16.96
N GLU A 198 -6.09 5.21 17.02
CA GLU A 198 -7.37 5.44 16.35
C GLU A 198 -7.26 5.22 14.83
N GLN A 199 -6.25 5.81 14.17
CA GLN A 199 -6.03 5.65 12.73
C GLN A 199 -5.80 4.18 12.34
N LEU A 200 -4.93 3.48 13.08
CA LEU A 200 -4.64 2.07 12.80
C LEU A 200 -5.85 1.17 13.02
N ARG A 201 -6.69 1.45 14.04
CA ARG A 201 -7.95 0.71 14.25
C ARG A 201 -8.94 0.95 13.12
N VAL A 202 -9.05 2.18 12.61
CA VAL A 202 -9.88 2.47 11.43
C VAL A 202 -9.39 1.68 10.21
N ILE A 203 -8.08 1.62 9.98
CA ILE A 203 -7.49 0.83 8.89
C ILE A 203 -7.79 -0.67 9.08
N ALA A 204 -7.60 -1.21 10.29
CA ALA A 204 -7.90 -2.61 10.59
C ALA A 204 -9.39 -2.95 10.36
N ARG A 205 -10.28 -2.05 10.79
CA ARG A 205 -11.72 -2.17 10.57
C ARG A 205 -12.05 -2.15 9.08
N ALA A 206 -11.49 -1.20 8.33
CA ALA A 206 -11.71 -1.08 6.89
C ALA A 206 -11.24 -2.34 6.15
N TYR A 207 -10.11 -2.91 6.54
CA TYR A 207 -9.63 -4.18 5.98
C TYR A 207 -10.59 -5.34 6.24
N SER A 208 -11.07 -5.47 7.49
CA SER A 208 -12.06 -6.49 7.84
C SER A 208 -13.37 -6.32 7.07
N LEU A 209 -13.87 -5.08 6.94
CA LEU A 209 -15.09 -4.80 6.17
C LEU A 209 -14.90 -5.08 4.67
N ALA A 210 -13.77 -4.71 4.09
CA ALA A 210 -13.44 -5.00 2.70
C ALA A 210 -13.39 -6.51 2.44
N GLN A 211 -12.76 -7.27 3.34
CA GLN A 211 -12.71 -8.73 3.24
C GLN A 211 -14.11 -9.35 3.32
N HIS A 212 -14.91 -8.99 4.32
CA HIS A 212 -16.28 -9.50 4.45
C HIS A 212 -17.17 -9.08 3.28
N LEU A 213 -17.00 -7.87 2.74
CA LEU A 213 -17.71 -7.42 1.55
C LEU A 213 -17.39 -8.31 0.34
N LEU A 214 -16.11 -8.65 0.12
CA LEU A 214 -15.68 -9.53 -0.96
C LEU A 214 -16.21 -10.96 -0.79
N GLU A 215 -16.15 -11.50 0.43
CA GLU A 215 -16.69 -12.83 0.75
C GLU A 215 -18.22 -12.87 0.53
N ALA A 216 -18.93 -11.83 0.96
CA ALA A 216 -20.37 -11.70 0.75
C ALA A 216 -20.71 -11.55 -0.75
N HIS A 217 -19.92 -10.77 -1.49
CA HIS A 217 -20.06 -10.64 -2.95
C HIS A 217 -19.91 -12.00 -3.65
N GLN A 218 -18.87 -12.76 -3.32
CA GLN A 218 -18.60 -14.06 -3.95
C GLN A 218 -19.62 -15.14 -3.60
N SER A 219 -20.21 -15.07 -2.41
CA SER A 219 -21.23 -16.02 -1.93
C SER A 219 -22.67 -15.65 -2.33
N GLY A 220 -22.87 -14.51 -3.00
CA GLY A 220 -24.19 -14.00 -3.39
C GLY A 220 -24.99 -13.37 -2.25
N SER A 221 -24.37 -13.12 -1.08
CA SER A 221 -25.00 -12.46 0.06
C SER A 221 -24.64 -10.97 0.18
N GLY A 222 -24.00 -10.40 -0.84
CA GLY A 222 -23.47 -9.04 -0.83
C GLY A 222 -24.52 -7.95 -0.61
N SER A 223 -25.71 -8.11 -1.21
CA SER A 223 -26.85 -7.20 -0.97
C SER A 223 -27.24 -7.16 0.51
N SER A 224 -27.34 -8.33 1.17
CA SER A 224 -27.66 -8.41 2.60
C SER A 224 -26.59 -7.82 3.49
N PHE A 225 -25.32 -8.08 3.17
CA PHE A 225 -24.20 -7.47 3.90
C PHE A 225 -24.22 -5.94 3.81
N LEU A 226 -24.38 -5.38 2.61
CA LEU A 226 -24.47 -3.93 2.43
C LEU A 226 -25.71 -3.35 3.11
N ARG A 227 -26.86 -4.03 3.07
CA ARG A 227 -28.08 -3.60 3.79
C ARG A 227 -27.81 -3.48 5.28
N GLU A 228 -27.14 -4.46 5.88
CA GLU A 228 -26.76 -4.42 7.29
C GLU A 228 -25.76 -3.28 7.58
N GLN A 229 -24.69 -3.16 6.78
CA GLN A 229 -23.64 -2.16 7.02
C GLN A 229 -24.08 -0.72 6.75
N LEU A 230 -25.06 -0.51 5.86
CA LEU A 230 -25.66 0.79 5.58
C LEU A 230 -26.87 1.09 6.49
N SER A 231 -27.44 0.07 7.15
CA SER A 231 -28.50 0.26 8.16
C SER A 231 -27.96 1.02 9.37
N GLY A 232 -28.69 2.02 9.84
CA GLY A 232 -28.21 2.98 10.85
C GLY A 232 -27.91 4.37 10.31
N ALA A 233 -28.09 4.61 9.00
CA ALA A 233 -28.15 5.95 8.41
C ALA A 233 -29.38 6.78 8.84
N ASP A 234 -30.18 6.30 9.81
CA ASP A 234 -31.35 6.97 10.41
C ASP A 234 -30.99 8.29 11.15
N GLY A 235 -29.75 8.76 11.05
CA GLY A 235 -29.33 10.09 11.49
C GLY A 235 -29.26 10.26 13.01
N THR A 236 -29.37 9.18 13.78
CA THR A 236 -28.99 9.19 15.20
C THR A 236 -27.49 8.96 15.28
N PRO A 237 -26.68 9.98 15.63
CA PRO A 237 -25.25 9.78 15.83
C PRO A 237 -25.11 8.82 17.00
N ARG A 238 -24.67 7.59 16.73
CA ARG A 238 -24.13 6.77 17.80
C ARG A 238 -22.76 7.37 18.10
N ASP A 239 -22.54 7.68 19.38
CA ASP A 239 -21.26 8.14 19.89
C ASP A 239 -20.29 6.95 19.95
N GLU A 240 -20.12 6.28 18.81
CA GLU A 240 -19.25 5.12 18.61
C GLU A 240 -17.89 5.62 18.10
N PRO A 241 -16.78 5.07 18.60
CA PRO A 241 -15.45 5.40 18.11
C PRO A 241 -15.33 5.19 16.60
N ALA A 242 -14.46 5.96 15.93
CA ALA A 242 -14.33 5.94 14.47
C ALA A 242 -14.08 4.53 13.89
N TRP A 243 -13.38 3.66 14.62
CA TRP A 243 -13.08 2.29 14.20
C TRP A 243 -14.21 1.27 14.43
N GLU A 244 -15.29 1.63 15.13
CA GLU A 244 -16.49 0.79 15.27
C GLU A 244 -17.56 1.12 14.21
N GLN A 245 -17.41 2.27 13.56
CA GLN A 245 -18.33 2.76 12.54
C GLN A 245 -18.53 1.75 11.41
N THR A 246 -19.76 1.73 10.88
CA THR A 246 -20.15 0.92 9.72
C THR A 246 -19.99 1.72 8.41
N LEU A 247 -20.34 1.12 7.28
CA LEU A 247 -20.36 1.80 5.97
C LEU A 247 -21.39 2.95 5.88
N SER A 248 -22.21 3.14 6.90
CA SER A 248 -23.09 4.32 7.01
C SER A 248 -22.27 5.62 7.11
N HIS A 249 -21.07 5.56 7.70
CA HIS A 249 -20.19 6.71 7.90
C HIS A 249 -19.27 6.96 6.67
N PRO A 250 -19.22 8.19 6.13
CA PRO A 250 -18.39 8.51 4.97
C PRO A 250 -16.91 8.17 5.14
N GLN A 251 -16.33 8.49 6.31
CA GLN A 251 -14.92 8.21 6.60
C GLN A 251 -14.58 6.71 6.51
N MET A 252 -15.46 5.83 7.00
CA MET A 252 -15.27 4.39 6.91
C MET A 252 -15.40 3.90 5.46
N ARG A 253 -16.30 4.49 4.66
CA ARG A 253 -16.41 4.16 3.24
C ARG A 253 -15.16 4.55 2.45
N ASP A 254 -14.60 5.73 2.71
CA ASP A 254 -13.37 6.19 2.07
C ASP A 254 -12.20 5.26 2.42
N ALA A 255 -12.09 4.86 3.70
CA ALA A 255 -11.07 3.92 4.16
C ALA A 255 -11.24 2.53 3.49
N VAL A 256 -12.45 1.97 3.44
CA VAL A 256 -12.73 0.70 2.76
C VAL A 256 -12.41 0.79 1.28
N THR A 257 -12.74 1.90 0.64
CA THR A 257 -12.45 2.13 -0.78
C THR A 257 -10.95 2.16 -1.06
N SER A 258 -10.17 2.85 -0.23
CA SER A 258 -8.70 2.84 -0.32
C SER A 258 -8.15 1.42 -0.19
N VAL A 259 -8.65 0.64 0.78
CA VAL A 259 -8.21 -0.75 0.96
C VAL A 259 -8.53 -1.60 -0.29
N LEU A 260 -9.70 -1.45 -0.89
CA LEU A 260 -10.06 -2.17 -2.11
C LEU A 260 -9.12 -1.81 -3.27
N ASP A 261 -8.76 -0.53 -3.42
CA ASP A 261 -7.85 -0.06 -4.47
C ASP A 261 -6.42 -0.56 -4.30
N ASP A 262 -5.92 -0.58 -3.06
CA ASP A 262 -4.55 -0.98 -2.76
C ASP A 262 -4.33 -2.50 -2.86
N ASN A 263 -5.39 -3.29 -2.64
CA ASN A 263 -5.28 -4.74 -2.44
C ASN A 263 -5.93 -5.61 -3.53
N LEU A 264 -6.68 -5.03 -4.48
CA LEU A 264 -7.37 -5.79 -5.52
C LEU A 264 -6.92 -5.40 -6.94
N PRO A 265 -7.09 -6.29 -7.94
CA PRO A 265 -6.97 -5.90 -9.34
C PRO A 265 -7.91 -4.74 -9.67
N GLU A 266 -7.41 -3.75 -10.42
CA GLU A 266 -8.11 -2.49 -10.72
C GLU A 266 -9.56 -2.68 -11.17
N ALA A 267 -9.81 -3.62 -12.09
CA ALA A 267 -11.16 -3.90 -12.59
C ALA A 267 -12.13 -4.41 -11.52
N LEU A 268 -11.64 -5.20 -10.56
CA LEU A 268 -12.46 -5.69 -9.44
C LEU A 268 -12.71 -4.56 -8.44
N ALA A 269 -11.69 -3.77 -8.09
CA ALA A 269 -11.84 -2.62 -7.21
C ALA A 269 -12.85 -1.60 -7.78
N GLN A 270 -12.75 -1.27 -9.08
CA GLN A 270 -13.70 -0.40 -9.77
C GLN A 270 -15.14 -0.94 -9.70
N ARG A 271 -15.32 -2.25 -9.92
CA ARG A 271 -16.65 -2.89 -9.83
C ARG A 271 -17.21 -2.83 -8.41
N MET A 272 -16.42 -3.16 -7.40
CA MET A 272 -16.86 -3.12 -6.00
C MET A 272 -17.26 -1.71 -5.57
N ARG A 273 -16.50 -0.69 -6.00
CA ARG A 273 -16.85 0.72 -5.81
C ARG A 273 -18.17 1.09 -6.50
N ALA A 274 -18.33 0.71 -7.77
CA ALA A 274 -19.55 1.01 -8.50
C ALA A 274 -20.80 0.40 -7.84
N ILE A 275 -20.69 -0.82 -7.32
CA ILE A 275 -21.78 -1.47 -6.57
C ILE A 275 -22.09 -0.71 -5.27
N LEU A 276 -21.05 -0.32 -4.51
CA LEU A 276 -21.21 0.46 -3.28
C LEU A 276 -21.85 1.83 -3.55
N ASP A 277 -21.37 2.55 -4.57
CA ASP A 277 -21.90 3.86 -4.99
C ASP A 277 -23.38 3.75 -5.38
N LEU A 278 -23.74 2.75 -6.17
CA LEU A 278 -25.13 2.53 -6.57
C LEU A 278 -26.01 2.17 -5.36
N ALA A 279 -25.50 1.36 -4.43
CA ALA A 279 -26.22 1.00 -3.21
C ALA A 279 -26.46 2.20 -2.28
N LEU A 280 -25.57 3.20 -2.28
CA LEU A 280 -25.73 4.45 -1.53
C LEU A 280 -26.73 5.41 -2.19
N LEU A 281 -26.79 5.43 -3.52
CA LEU A 281 -27.69 6.30 -4.27
C LEU A 281 -29.13 5.76 -4.31
N ALA A 282 -29.30 4.44 -4.25
CA ALA A 282 -30.59 3.77 -4.27
C ALA A 282 -30.70 2.80 -3.08
N ASP A 283 -30.43 1.52 -3.31
CA ASP A 283 -30.35 0.51 -2.25
C ASP A 283 -29.49 -0.69 -2.68
N PRO A 284 -29.08 -1.55 -1.73
CA PRO A 284 -28.27 -2.74 -2.01
C PRO A 284 -28.94 -3.83 -2.85
N GLU A 285 -30.27 -3.91 -2.91
CA GLU A 285 -30.98 -4.90 -3.74
C GLU A 285 -30.89 -4.50 -5.20
N LEU A 286 -31.20 -3.24 -5.52
CA LEU A 286 -31.09 -2.70 -6.87
C LEU A 286 -29.64 -2.74 -7.38
N ALA A 287 -28.67 -2.43 -6.52
CA ALA A 287 -27.26 -2.46 -6.92
C ALA A 287 -26.79 -3.86 -7.36
N TYR A 288 -27.21 -4.90 -6.63
CA TYR A 288 -26.89 -6.28 -6.99
C TYR A 288 -27.76 -6.81 -8.13
N ALA A 289 -29.03 -6.38 -8.25
CA ALA A 289 -29.86 -6.71 -9.41
C ALA A 289 -29.23 -6.21 -10.72
N VAL A 290 -28.69 -4.99 -10.72
CA VAL A 290 -27.92 -4.43 -11.84
C VAL A 290 -26.63 -5.20 -12.10
N HIS A 291 -26.00 -5.76 -11.07
CA HIS A 291 -24.77 -6.53 -11.19
C HIS A 291 -25.00 -7.95 -11.75
N ASP A 292 -25.98 -8.67 -11.22
CA ASP A 292 -26.07 -10.14 -11.32
C ASP A 292 -26.54 -10.61 -12.71
N THR A 293 -27.66 -10.08 -13.22
CA THR A 293 -28.27 -10.57 -14.48
C THR A 293 -28.81 -9.45 -15.35
N SER A 294 -28.76 -9.57 -16.68
CA SER A 294 -29.24 -8.51 -17.57
C SER A 294 -30.74 -8.23 -17.43
N GLU A 295 -31.53 -9.25 -17.08
CA GLU A 295 -32.96 -9.11 -16.76
C GLU A 295 -33.16 -8.32 -15.47
N GLY A 296 -32.46 -8.70 -14.38
CA GLY A 296 -32.50 -7.95 -13.12
C GLY A 296 -31.99 -6.51 -13.26
N ALA A 297 -31.07 -6.25 -14.18
CA ALA A 297 -30.63 -4.90 -14.49
C ALA A 297 -31.72 -4.07 -15.17
N GLU A 298 -32.46 -4.62 -16.13
CA GLU A 298 -33.57 -3.89 -16.76
C GLU A 298 -34.68 -3.57 -15.75
N ASP A 299 -35.05 -4.54 -14.91
CA ASP A 299 -36.06 -4.35 -13.86
C ASP A 299 -35.61 -3.27 -12.86
N ALA A 300 -34.36 -3.33 -12.39
CA ALA A 300 -33.83 -2.35 -11.46
C ALA A 300 -33.73 -0.95 -12.08
N LEU A 301 -33.31 -0.84 -13.35
CA LEU A 301 -33.25 0.44 -14.05
C LEU A 301 -34.63 1.04 -14.29
N GLN A 302 -35.65 0.22 -14.53
CA GLN A 302 -37.04 0.67 -14.57
C GLN A 302 -37.45 1.28 -13.22
N GLU A 303 -37.18 0.59 -12.12
CA GLU A 303 -37.53 1.07 -10.77
C GLU A 303 -36.83 2.39 -10.44
N LEU A 304 -35.55 2.53 -10.80
CA LEU A 304 -34.80 3.78 -10.64
C LEU A 304 -35.36 4.94 -11.48
N LEU A 305 -35.84 4.63 -12.69
CA LEU A 305 -36.49 5.60 -13.57
C LEU A 305 -37.84 6.06 -13.00
N GLU A 306 -38.64 5.13 -12.48
CA GLU A 306 -39.91 5.41 -11.79
C GLU A 306 -39.69 6.23 -10.51
N ALA A 307 -38.59 5.99 -9.79
CA ALA A 307 -38.17 6.78 -8.63
C ALA A 307 -37.53 8.13 -8.99
N HIS A 308 -37.36 8.43 -10.28
CA HIS A 308 -36.74 9.65 -10.80
C HIS A 308 -35.29 9.89 -10.31
N ASN A 309 -34.55 8.81 -10.03
CA ASN A 309 -33.20 8.88 -9.47
C ASN A 309 -32.12 8.87 -10.57
N TRP A 310 -31.90 10.02 -11.19
CA TRP A 310 -30.95 10.15 -12.30
C TRP A 310 -29.50 9.82 -11.90
N ARG A 311 -29.10 10.08 -10.64
CA ARG A 311 -27.76 9.74 -10.15
C ARG A 311 -27.55 8.23 -10.11
N ALA A 312 -28.52 7.49 -9.57
CA ALA A 312 -28.47 6.04 -9.53
C ALA A 312 -28.46 5.44 -10.95
N LEU A 313 -29.27 5.97 -11.87
CA LEU A 313 -29.23 5.56 -13.29
C LEU A 313 -27.85 5.77 -13.92
N ALA A 314 -27.22 6.93 -13.70
CA ALA A 314 -25.88 7.20 -14.21
C ALA A 314 -24.82 6.27 -13.59
N ALA A 315 -24.93 5.99 -12.29
CA ALA A 315 -24.01 5.10 -11.57
C ALA A 315 -24.14 3.63 -12.02
N ALA A 316 -25.35 3.18 -12.37
CA ALA A 316 -25.60 1.80 -12.82
C ALA A 316 -24.79 1.38 -14.05
N VAL A 317 -24.46 2.32 -14.94
CA VAL A 317 -23.60 2.06 -16.11
C VAL A 317 -22.19 1.63 -15.72
N LYS A 318 -21.69 2.06 -14.55
CA LYS A 318 -20.37 1.64 -14.05
C LYS A 318 -20.40 0.23 -13.45
N VAL A 319 -21.57 -0.25 -13.01
CA VAL A 319 -21.75 -1.59 -12.43
C VAL A 319 -21.74 -2.66 -13.52
N ARG A 320 -22.39 -2.38 -14.65
CA ARG A 320 -22.49 -3.30 -15.79
C ARG A 320 -22.25 -2.57 -17.11
N ALA A 321 -21.31 -3.09 -17.90
CA ALA A 321 -20.99 -2.55 -19.23
C ALA A 321 -22.05 -2.90 -20.31
N GLU A 322 -22.71 -4.06 -20.19
CA GLU A 322 -23.63 -4.59 -21.20
C GLU A 322 -25.08 -4.16 -20.95
N LEU A 323 -25.37 -2.85 -21.06
CA LEU A 323 -26.72 -2.31 -20.87
C LEU A 323 -27.42 -1.87 -22.17
N SER A 324 -26.70 -1.78 -23.28
CA SER A 324 -27.26 -1.26 -24.55
C SER A 324 -28.32 -2.15 -25.21
N GLY A 325 -28.49 -3.38 -24.73
CA GLY A 325 -29.43 -4.36 -25.28
C GLY A 325 -30.90 -4.12 -24.91
N GLY A 326 -31.17 -3.51 -23.76
CA GLY A 326 -32.52 -3.29 -23.26
C GLY A 326 -32.98 -1.83 -23.35
N THR A 327 -34.23 -1.59 -22.94
CA THR A 327 -34.88 -0.29 -23.05
C THR A 327 -34.36 0.66 -21.98
N TYR A 328 -34.36 0.24 -20.73
CA TYR A 328 -33.97 1.08 -19.60
C TYR A 328 -32.45 1.17 -19.47
N GLY A 329 -31.71 0.16 -19.93
CA GLY A 329 -30.26 0.23 -20.11
C GLY A 329 -29.83 1.34 -21.07
N ARG A 330 -30.57 1.58 -22.16
CA ARG A 330 -30.34 2.73 -23.06
C ARG A 330 -30.64 4.06 -22.39
N VAL A 331 -31.69 4.14 -21.57
CA VAL A 331 -32.00 5.35 -20.79
C VAL A 331 -30.87 5.64 -19.80
N ALA A 332 -30.37 4.63 -19.07
CA ALA A 332 -29.25 4.77 -18.15
C ALA A 332 -27.96 5.24 -18.85
N LEU A 333 -27.62 4.65 -20.00
CA LEU A 333 -26.50 5.08 -20.84
C LEU A 333 -26.65 6.54 -21.28
N ALA A 334 -27.85 6.94 -21.68
CA ALA A 334 -28.11 8.32 -22.08
C ALA A 334 -27.96 9.30 -20.91
N VAL A 335 -28.51 8.96 -19.74
CA VAL A 335 -28.37 9.78 -18.52
C VAL A 335 -26.90 9.89 -18.11
N ALA A 336 -26.13 8.81 -18.17
CA ALA A 336 -24.70 8.82 -17.86
C ALA A 336 -23.90 9.69 -18.85
N ALA A 337 -24.13 9.55 -20.16
CA ALA A 337 -23.46 10.36 -21.19
C ALA A 337 -23.80 11.84 -21.05
N ALA A 338 -25.07 12.19 -20.85
CA ALA A 338 -25.49 13.57 -20.63
C ALA A 338 -24.92 14.16 -19.33
N ALA A 339 -24.86 13.38 -18.25
CA ALA A 339 -24.21 13.80 -17.01
C ALA A 339 -22.69 14.04 -17.20
N ALA A 340 -22.04 13.30 -18.10
CA ALA A 340 -20.64 13.51 -18.48
C ALA A 340 -20.45 14.66 -19.50
N GLY A 341 -21.53 15.25 -20.02
CA GLY A 341 -21.51 16.36 -20.97
C GLY A 341 -21.57 15.94 -22.45
N ASP A 342 -21.66 14.65 -22.77
CA ASP A 342 -21.82 14.16 -24.14
C ASP A 342 -23.31 14.00 -24.49
N VAL A 343 -23.94 15.12 -24.83
CA VAL A 343 -25.38 15.15 -25.16
C VAL A 343 -25.69 14.45 -26.48
N ASP A 344 -24.74 14.42 -27.42
CA ASP A 344 -24.96 13.78 -28.72
C ASP A 344 -24.95 12.25 -28.59
N GLU A 345 -24.05 11.69 -27.78
CA GLU A 345 -24.08 10.27 -27.39
C GLU A 345 -25.35 9.95 -26.59
N ALA A 346 -25.75 10.84 -25.67
CA ALA A 346 -26.99 10.66 -24.90
C ALA A 346 -28.23 10.57 -25.81
N LEU A 347 -28.35 11.46 -26.79
CA LEU A 347 -29.43 11.43 -27.78
C LEU A 347 -29.42 10.14 -28.60
N ALA A 348 -28.25 9.67 -29.03
CA ALA A 348 -28.13 8.44 -29.81
C ALA A 348 -28.65 7.20 -29.04
N HIS A 349 -28.45 7.16 -27.73
CA HIS A 349 -28.98 6.10 -26.88
C HIS A 349 -30.49 6.21 -26.62
N ILE A 350 -31.00 7.42 -26.36
CA ILE A 350 -32.38 7.61 -25.88
C ILE A 350 -33.42 7.76 -26.99
N GLU A 351 -33.05 8.23 -28.19
CA GLU A 351 -33.97 8.49 -29.30
C GLU A 351 -34.82 7.26 -29.71
N PRO A 352 -34.28 6.02 -29.78
CA PRO A 352 -35.07 4.83 -30.08
C PRO A 352 -36.15 4.55 -29.03
N VAL A 353 -35.87 4.84 -27.76
CA VAL A 353 -36.82 4.66 -26.64
C VAL A 353 -37.86 5.78 -26.66
N TRP A 354 -37.42 7.02 -26.91
CA TRP A 354 -38.28 8.20 -26.96
C TRP A 354 -39.33 8.14 -28.08
N GLN A 355 -39.00 7.53 -29.21
CA GLN A 355 -39.92 7.29 -30.33
C GLN A 355 -40.81 6.04 -30.16
N GLY A 356 -40.57 5.26 -29.10
CA GLY A 356 -41.25 4.00 -28.80
C GLY A 356 -42.53 4.18 -27.97
N ASP A 357 -42.57 3.55 -26.80
CA ASP A 357 -43.74 3.51 -25.94
C ASP A 357 -44.05 4.90 -25.33
N PRO A 358 -45.29 5.41 -25.45
CA PRO A 358 -45.72 6.63 -24.78
C PRO A 358 -45.56 6.62 -23.25
N VAL A 359 -45.56 5.45 -22.61
CA VAL A 359 -45.35 5.29 -21.16
C VAL A 359 -43.89 5.60 -20.82
N ASP A 360 -42.94 4.95 -21.48
CA ASP A 360 -41.50 5.17 -21.29
C ASP A 360 -41.12 6.63 -21.54
N ARG A 361 -41.69 7.21 -22.60
CA ARG A 361 -41.50 8.63 -22.91
C ARG A 361 -41.92 9.56 -21.77
N ARG A 362 -43.05 9.27 -21.11
CA ARG A 362 -43.52 10.07 -19.96
C ARG A 362 -42.63 9.89 -18.74
N LEU A 363 -42.11 8.67 -18.50
CA LEU A 363 -41.19 8.40 -17.42
C LEU A 363 -39.86 9.14 -17.61
N ILE A 364 -39.32 9.12 -18.84
CA ILE A 364 -38.09 9.88 -19.20
C ILE A 364 -38.31 11.39 -19.03
N ASP A 365 -39.44 11.93 -19.51
CA ASP A 365 -39.75 13.35 -19.35
C ASP A 365 -39.90 13.75 -17.87
N ALA A 366 -40.54 12.90 -17.06
CA ALA A 366 -40.67 13.11 -15.63
C ALA A 366 -39.30 13.07 -14.91
N LEU A 367 -38.45 12.10 -15.24
CA LEU A 367 -37.07 12.01 -14.72
C LEU A 367 -36.30 13.29 -15.01
N LEU A 368 -36.26 13.74 -16.26
CA LEU A 368 -35.48 14.91 -16.68
C LEU A 368 -36.02 16.20 -16.06
N THR A 369 -37.35 16.32 -15.97
CA THR A 369 -37.99 17.44 -15.27
C THR A 369 -37.64 17.45 -13.78
N HIS A 370 -37.61 16.28 -13.14
CA HIS A 370 -37.24 16.16 -11.73
C HIS A 370 -35.74 16.46 -11.52
N ALA A 371 -34.88 15.96 -12.41
CA ALA A 371 -33.45 16.23 -12.39
C ALA A 371 -33.16 17.74 -12.48
N ALA A 372 -33.89 18.49 -13.30
CA ALA A 372 -33.71 19.95 -13.41
C ALA A 372 -34.04 20.74 -12.13
N LEU A 373 -34.72 20.13 -11.15
CA LEU A 373 -34.97 20.72 -9.83
C LEU A 373 -33.79 20.52 -8.87
N ASP A 374 -32.86 19.63 -9.20
CA ASP A 374 -31.71 19.30 -8.38
C ASP A 374 -30.59 20.34 -8.57
N PRO A 375 -30.10 20.98 -7.50
CA PRO A 375 -29.03 21.97 -7.59
C PRO A 375 -27.71 21.45 -8.18
N GLU A 376 -27.44 20.15 -8.07
CA GLU A 376 -26.21 19.55 -8.61
C GLU A 376 -26.44 18.86 -9.96
N CYS A 377 -27.59 19.08 -10.60
CA CYS A 377 -27.87 18.54 -11.92
C CYS A 377 -26.86 19.06 -12.97
N PRO A 378 -26.16 18.18 -13.69
CA PRO A 378 -25.29 18.57 -14.78
C PRO A 378 -26.04 19.32 -15.90
N GLU A 379 -25.40 20.34 -16.48
CA GLU A 379 -25.96 21.12 -17.60
C GLU A 379 -26.36 20.22 -18.78
N GLY A 380 -25.62 19.13 -19.02
CA GLY A 380 -25.90 18.21 -20.11
C GLY A 380 -27.26 17.49 -20.01
N LEU A 381 -27.77 17.21 -18.80
CA LEU A 381 -29.13 16.65 -18.61
C LEU A 381 -30.21 17.67 -18.94
N THR A 382 -29.98 18.94 -18.58
CA THR A 382 -30.89 20.05 -18.90
C THR A 382 -30.94 20.29 -20.42
N GLU A 383 -29.78 20.26 -21.08
CA GLU A 383 -29.68 20.35 -22.54
C GLU A 383 -30.35 19.16 -23.24
N LEU A 384 -30.16 17.93 -22.74
CA LEU A 384 -30.84 16.74 -23.25
C LEU A 384 -32.37 16.90 -23.21
N HIS A 385 -32.90 17.39 -22.09
CA HIS A 385 -34.35 17.63 -21.93
C HIS A 385 -34.89 18.65 -22.93
N SER A 386 -34.16 19.75 -23.12
CA SER A 386 -34.52 20.81 -24.07
C SER A 386 -34.56 20.29 -25.51
N ARG A 387 -33.57 19.48 -25.91
CA ARG A 387 -33.49 18.91 -27.26
C ARG A 387 -34.57 17.87 -27.55
N LEU A 388 -34.91 17.01 -26.59
CA LEU A 388 -36.00 16.03 -26.73
C LEU A 388 -37.38 16.69 -26.78
N SER A 389 -37.53 17.85 -26.13
CA SER A 389 -38.76 18.64 -26.10
C SER A 389 -38.93 19.56 -27.31
N ALA A 390 -37.86 19.78 -28.09
CA ALA A 390 -37.92 20.60 -29.28
C ALA A 390 -38.82 19.93 -30.35
N PRO A 391 -39.74 20.67 -31.00
CA PRO A 391 -40.59 20.11 -32.04
C PRO A 391 -39.70 19.59 -33.19
N SER A 392 -39.89 18.32 -33.54
CA SER A 392 -39.08 17.64 -34.53
C SER A 392 -39.09 18.41 -35.86
N ARG A 393 -37.93 18.54 -36.53
CA ARG A 393 -37.86 19.11 -37.89
C ARG A 393 -38.68 18.32 -38.94
N ARG A 394 -39.27 17.17 -38.57
CA ARG A 394 -40.12 16.34 -39.44
C ARG A 394 -41.59 16.75 -39.47
N ASP A 395 -42.03 17.63 -38.57
CA ASP A 395 -43.42 18.14 -38.51
C ASP A 395 -43.60 19.53 -39.15
N ARG A 396 -42.76 19.90 -40.12
CA ARG A 396 -42.92 21.13 -40.93
C ARG A 396 -43.00 20.84 -42.42
#